data_AF-A0A850PS44-F1
#
_entry.id   AF-A0A850PS44-F1
#
_cell.length_a   1.000
_cell.length_b   1.000
_cell.length_c   1.000
_cell.angle_alpha   90.00
_cell.angle_beta   90.00
_cell.angle_gamma   90.00
#
_symmetry.space_group_name_H-M   'P 1'
#
loop_
_entity.id
_entity.type
_entity.pdbx_description
1 polymer ?
#
loop_
_entity_poly.entity_id
_entity_poly.type
_entity_poly.pdbx_seq_one_letter_code
_entity_poly.pdbx_strand_id
1 'polypeptide(L)'
;MEHDPFKHHSPYHDIHQRINQVNSAIGAPAVLDWTEIDAMSEAMSNNLFARIGPLDSHPDAQNLARDLIDSYRTSVRLPQVAGETIIAEHLGPQYGPRTMTRLYALMAIDHRGLVPLSEEFTWQDVAKKYMTNHRVCDVALWFGCDKYAATIDLPVKLGEFVCLFKCCAKCREWFDEPKELRDDYRRHSGWSDEFDRR
;
A
#
# COMPACT_ATOMS: atom_id res chain seq x y z
N MET A 1 40.43 6.11 6.51
CA MET A 1 39.11 5.92 5.88
C MET A 1 38.73 7.25 5.27
N GLU A 2 38.67 7.31 3.95
CA GLU A 2 38.34 8.51 3.20
C GLU A 2 36.82 8.70 3.28
N HIS A 3 36.38 9.74 3.98
CA HIS A 3 34.97 10.08 4.08
C HIS A 3 34.56 10.72 2.75
N ASP A 4 33.88 9.95 1.92
CA ASP A 4 33.23 10.47 0.72
C ASP A 4 31.83 10.98 1.12
N PRO A 5 31.63 12.31 1.23
CA PRO A 5 30.35 12.89 1.60
C PRO A 5 29.27 12.69 0.54
N PHE A 6 29.64 12.19 -0.66
CA PHE A 6 28.73 12.04 -1.80
C PHE A 6 28.34 10.58 -2.10
N LYS A 7 28.74 9.63 -1.25
CA LYS A 7 28.48 8.18 -1.43
C LYS A 7 27.00 7.80 -1.60
N HIS A 8 26.08 8.67 -1.18
CA HIS A 8 24.63 8.46 -1.27
C HIS A 8 23.91 9.41 -2.24
N HIS A 9 24.64 10.25 -2.98
CA HIS A 9 24.00 11.16 -3.93
C HIS A 9 23.62 10.42 -5.21
N SER A 10 22.40 10.64 -5.68
CA SER A 10 21.96 10.23 -7.02
C SER A 10 22.95 10.76 -8.07
N PRO A 11 23.36 9.95 -9.07
CA PRO A 11 24.29 10.37 -10.12
C PRO A 11 23.78 11.55 -10.96
N TYR A 12 22.49 11.89 -10.83
CA TYR A 12 21.84 13.02 -11.49
C TYR A 12 21.63 14.24 -10.58
N HIS A 13 22.17 14.23 -9.36
CA HIS A 13 21.98 15.28 -8.36
C HIS A 13 22.31 16.69 -8.89
N ASP A 14 23.45 16.85 -9.56
CA ASP A 14 23.89 18.14 -10.11
C ASP A 14 22.97 18.63 -11.24
N ILE A 15 22.43 17.70 -12.03
CA ILE A 15 21.49 18.01 -13.10
C ILE A 15 20.15 18.45 -12.50
N HIS A 16 19.65 17.74 -11.49
CA HIS A 16 18.43 18.10 -10.78
C HIS A 16 18.56 19.44 -10.05
N GLN A 17 19.70 19.75 -9.42
CA GLN A 17 19.94 21.06 -8.82
C GLN A 17 19.88 22.20 -9.84
N ARG A 18 20.49 22.02 -11.01
CA ARG A 18 20.47 23.04 -12.08
C ARG A 18 19.06 23.26 -12.62
N ILE A 19 18.31 22.18 -12.85
CA ILE A 19 16.91 22.27 -13.28
C ILE A 19 16.05 22.95 -12.20
N ASN A 20 16.28 22.65 -10.93
CA ASN A 20 15.54 23.25 -9.81
C ASN A 20 15.85 24.73 -9.60
N GLN A 21 17.10 25.16 -9.85
CA GLN A 21 17.43 26.59 -9.87
C GLN A 21 16.68 27.33 -10.97
N VAL A 22 16.58 26.73 -12.17
CA VAL A 22 15.83 27.31 -13.29
C VAL A 22 14.33 27.32 -12.98
N ASN A 23 13.78 26.24 -12.45
CA ASN A 23 12.36 26.14 -12.09
C ASN A 23 11.97 27.10 -10.96
N SER A 24 12.86 27.31 -9.97
CA SER A 24 12.63 28.27 -8.89
C SER A 24 12.50 29.71 -9.39
N ALA A 25 13.22 30.07 -10.47
CA ALA A 25 13.16 31.41 -11.05
C ALA A 25 11.82 31.69 -11.76
N ILE A 26 11.13 30.64 -12.21
CA ILE A 26 9.83 30.72 -12.92
C ILE A 26 8.64 30.31 -12.04
N GLY A 27 8.88 30.04 -10.74
CA GLY A 27 7.85 29.57 -9.81
C GLY A 27 7.32 28.17 -10.13
N ALA A 28 8.05 27.39 -10.93
CA ALA A 28 7.70 26.01 -11.25
C ALA A 28 8.12 25.07 -10.12
N PRO A 29 7.38 23.96 -9.90
CA PRO A 29 7.73 22.97 -8.90
C PRO A 29 9.08 22.32 -9.18
N ALA A 30 9.78 21.95 -8.10
CA ALA A 30 11.06 21.28 -8.18
C ALA A 30 10.90 19.88 -8.82
N VAL A 31 11.81 19.56 -9.75
CA VAL A 31 12.04 18.20 -10.24
C VAL A 31 12.83 17.46 -9.17
N LEU A 32 12.19 16.45 -8.59
CA LEU A 32 12.76 15.60 -7.56
C LEU A 32 12.82 14.16 -8.09
N ASP A 33 13.77 13.37 -7.56
CA ASP A 33 13.90 11.95 -7.89
C ASP A 33 12.71 11.19 -7.30
N TRP A 34 11.86 10.62 -8.15
CA TRP A 34 10.62 9.97 -7.74
C TRP A 34 10.86 8.83 -6.75
N THR A 35 12.01 8.16 -6.84
CA THR A 35 12.35 7.04 -5.94
C THR A 35 12.64 7.51 -4.51
N GLU A 36 13.32 8.65 -4.35
CA GLU A 36 13.59 9.27 -3.04
C GLU A 36 12.34 9.92 -2.46
N ILE A 37 11.47 10.51 -3.31
CA ILE A 37 10.16 11.02 -2.89
C ILE A 37 9.26 9.88 -2.42
N ASP A 38 9.21 8.77 -3.14
CA ASP A 38 8.38 7.63 -2.74
C ASP A 38 8.84 7.09 -1.38
N ALA A 39 10.15 6.95 -1.17
CA ALA A 39 10.71 6.54 0.13
C ALA A 39 10.46 7.58 1.25
N MET A 40 10.58 8.88 0.96
CA MET A 40 10.31 9.95 1.92
C MET A 40 8.82 10.11 2.22
N SER A 41 7.96 9.98 1.21
CA SER A 41 6.50 10.01 1.31
C SER A 41 5.99 8.81 2.08
N GLU A 42 6.57 7.63 1.84
CA GLU A 42 6.32 6.42 2.63
C GLU A 42 6.77 6.62 4.09
N ALA A 43 7.96 7.18 4.32
CA ALA A 43 8.45 7.50 5.67
C ALA A 43 7.61 8.56 6.39
N MET A 44 7.18 9.62 5.70
CA MET A 44 6.33 10.68 6.27
C MET A 44 4.91 10.19 6.53
N SER A 45 4.33 9.44 5.59
CA SER A 45 2.99 8.88 5.73
C SER A 45 2.93 7.82 6.82
N ASN A 46 4.01 7.06 7.04
CA ASN A 46 4.15 6.13 8.16
C ASN A 46 4.37 6.83 9.51
N ASN A 47 4.79 8.09 9.53
CA ASN A 47 5.00 8.87 10.75
C ASN A 47 3.80 9.74 11.16
N LEU A 48 3.03 10.26 10.19
CA LEU A 48 1.90 11.18 10.45
C LEU A 48 0.62 10.46 10.92
N PHE A 49 0.40 9.24 10.47
CA PHE A 49 -0.64 8.35 10.98
C PHE A 49 0.04 7.13 11.58
N ALA A 50 0.02 7.05 12.92
CA ALA A 50 0.58 5.96 13.68
C ALA A 50 0.19 4.60 13.05
N ARG A 51 1.16 3.68 13.02
CA ARG A 51 0.96 2.29 12.57
C ARG A 51 -0.39 1.77 13.06
N ILE A 52 -1.19 1.25 12.14
CA ILE A 52 -2.50 0.65 12.41
C ILE A 52 -2.31 -0.73 13.04
N GLY A 53 -1.25 -1.46 12.64
CA GLY A 53 -0.99 -2.79 13.15
C GLY A 53 0.48 -3.24 13.02
N PRO A 54 0.82 -4.39 13.62
CA PRO A 54 2.17 -4.97 13.54
C PRO A 54 2.55 -5.40 12.11
N LEU A 55 1.55 -5.65 11.25
CA LEU A 55 1.74 -6.06 9.86
C LEU A 55 2.18 -4.93 8.95
N ASP A 56 2.04 -3.67 9.37
CA ASP A 56 2.47 -2.50 8.57
C ASP A 56 3.97 -2.49 8.30
N SER A 57 4.76 -3.16 9.15
CA SER A 57 6.21 -3.36 8.99
C SER A 57 6.59 -4.74 8.45
N HIS A 58 5.62 -5.61 8.17
CA HIS A 58 5.88 -6.97 7.73
C HIS A 58 6.12 -7.01 6.22
N PRO A 59 7.26 -7.52 5.72
CA PRO A 59 7.62 -7.44 4.31
C PRO A 59 6.58 -8.09 3.39
N ASP A 60 6.11 -9.30 3.72
CA ASP A 60 5.08 -9.97 2.90
C ASP A 60 3.74 -9.22 2.90
N ALA A 61 3.39 -8.56 4.02
CA ALA A 61 2.15 -7.79 4.10
C ALA A 61 2.26 -6.50 3.28
N GLN A 62 3.43 -5.85 3.31
CA GLN A 62 3.72 -4.71 2.45
C GLN A 62 3.70 -5.09 0.98
N ASN A 63 4.22 -6.26 0.59
CA ASN A 63 4.14 -6.76 -0.78
C ASN A 63 2.67 -6.92 -1.22
N LEU A 64 1.85 -7.58 -0.40
CA LEU A 64 0.39 -7.68 -0.65
C LEU A 64 -0.27 -6.31 -0.84
N ALA A 65 0.07 -5.35 0.01
CA ALA A 65 -0.46 -3.99 -0.09
C ALA A 65 -0.01 -3.30 -1.39
N ARG A 66 1.27 -3.46 -1.81
CA ARG A 66 1.77 -2.90 -3.08
C ARG A 66 1.02 -3.47 -4.28
N ASP A 67 0.81 -4.77 -4.33
CA ASP A 67 0.12 -5.41 -5.45
C ASP A 67 -1.34 -4.97 -5.56
N LEU A 68 -2.02 -4.80 -4.42
CA LEU A 68 -3.38 -4.27 -4.40
C LEU A 68 -3.42 -2.82 -4.89
N ILE A 69 -2.48 -1.98 -4.45
CA ILE A 69 -2.36 -0.59 -4.90
C ILE A 69 -2.02 -0.52 -6.39
N ASP A 70 -1.16 -1.39 -6.90
CA ASP A 70 -0.80 -1.42 -8.32
C ASP A 70 -1.95 -1.95 -9.18
N SER A 71 -2.74 -2.89 -8.68
CA SER A 71 -3.99 -3.33 -9.30
C SER A 71 -5.00 -2.18 -9.37
N TYR A 72 -5.17 -1.42 -8.28
CA TYR A 72 -5.96 -0.18 -8.27
C TYR A 72 -5.46 0.81 -9.32
N ARG A 73 -4.17 1.18 -9.29
CA ARG A 73 -3.57 2.12 -10.24
C ARG A 73 -3.76 1.69 -11.70
N THR A 74 -3.63 0.39 -11.96
CA THR A 74 -3.86 -0.18 -13.30
C THR A 74 -5.32 -0.05 -13.70
N SER A 75 -6.25 -0.37 -12.79
CA SER A 75 -7.70 -0.24 -13.03
C SER A 75 -8.12 1.21 -13.32
N VAL A 76 -7.49 2.19 -12.66
CA VAL A 76 -7.72 3.62 -12.89
C VAL A 76 -7.17 4.09 -14.24
N ARG A 77 -6.05 3.54 -14.70
CA ARG A 77 -5.37 3.97 -15.93
C ARG A 77 -6.04 3.47 -17.22
N LEU A 78 -6.86 2.42 -17.16
CA LEU A 78 -7.49 1.85 -18.34
C LEU A 78 -8.72 2.68 -18.78
N PRO A 79 -8.72 3.31 -19.98
CA PRO A 79 -9.79 4.23 -20.40
C PRO A 79 -11.19 3.61 -20.53
N GLN A 80 -11.29 2.28 -20.64
CA GLN A 80 -12.55 1.55 -20.69
C GLN A 80 -13.19 1.34 -19.30
N VAL A 81 -12.42 1.54 -18.22
CA VAL A 81 -12.83 1.44 -16.81
C VAL A 81 -12.75 2.79 -16.09
N ALA A 82 -12.08 3.79 -16.71
CA ALA A 82 -11.90 5.15 -16.21
C ALA A 82 -13.20 5.95 -15.94
N GLY A 83 -14.37 5.37 -16.22
CA GLY A 83 -15.67 5.94 -15.84
C GLY A 83 -16.14 5.59 -14.41
N GLU A 84 -15.49 4.65 -13.71
CA GLU A 84 -15.99 4.11 -12.43
C GLU A 84 -14.89 3.98 -11.36
N THR A 85 -13.94 4.91 -11.28
CA THR A 85 -13.24 5.09 -9.99
C THR A 85 -14.22 5.70 -9.00
N ILE A 86 -14.99 4.82 -8.37
CA ILE A 86 -15.97 5.18 -7.35
C ILE A 86 -15.18 5.47 -6.08
N ILE A 87 -14.68 6.70 -5.96
CA ILE A 87 -14.43 7.26 -4.63
C ILE A 87 -15.80 7.33 -3.99
N ALA A 88 -16.06 6.49 -2.99
CA ALA A 88 -17.36 6.47 -2.33
C ALA A 88 -17.69 7.89 -1.85
N GLU A 89 -18.79 8.46 -2.34
CA GLU A 89 -19.27 9.77 -1.89
C GLU A 89 -19.49 9.72 -0.38
N HIS A 90 -18.60 10.35 0.39
CA HIS A 90 -18.91 10.68 1.77
C HIS A 90 -19.67 12.01 1.79
N LEU A 91 -20.84 11.97 2.42
CA LEU A 91 -21.52 13.12 2.98
C LEU A 91 -20.62 13.75 4.06
N GLY A 92 -19.74 14.67 3.68
CA GLY A 92 -18.84 15.38 4.58
C GLY A 92 -18.08 16.49 3.84
N PRO A 93 -17.59 17.54 4.54
CA PRO A 93 -17.03 18.73 3.90
C PRO A 93 -15.94 18.36 2.90
N GLN A 94 -16.20 18.74 1.64
CA GLN A 94 -15.42 18.41 0.46
C GLN A 94 -13.99 18.99 0.58
N TYR A 95 -13.03 18.22 0.04
CA TYR A 95 -11.66 18.60 -0.31
C TYR A 95 -11.26 20.05 0.02
N GLY A 96 -10.53 20.23 1.13
CA GLY A 96 -9.90 21.50 1.49
C GLY A 96 -8.38 21.32 1.58
N PRO A 97 -7.56 22.37 1.40
CA PRO A 97 -6.09 22.31 1.35
C PRO A 97 -5.39 21.74 2.61
N ARG A 98 -6.14 21.41 3.67
CA ARG A 98 -5.68 20.65 4.85
C ARG A 98 -5.76 19.13 4.70
N THR A 99 -6.25 18.60 3.57
CA THR A 99 -6.50 17.15 3.34
C THR A 99 -5.32 16.38 2.73
N MET A 100 -4.11 16.96 2.64
CA MET A 100 -2.90 16.24 2.19
C MET A 100 -2.50 15.07 3.12
N THR A 101 -3.15 14.94 4.27
CA THR A 101 -2.96 13.87 5.25
C THR A 101 -4.29 13.16 5.46
N ARG A 102 -4.77 12.37 4.50
CA ARG A 102 -5.97 11.54 4.69
C ARG A 102 -5.69 10.11 4.24
N LEU A 103 -6.06 9.14 5.09
CA LEU A 103 -5.94 7.72 4.75
C LEU A 103 -7.14 7.26 3.92
N TYR A 104 -6.90 6.34 2.99
CA TYR A 104 -7.94 5.71 2.18
C TYR A 104 -7.96 4.21 2.43
N ALA A 105 -9.12 3.64 2.73
CA ALA A 105 -9.29 2.20 2.69
C ALA A 105 -9.43 1.73 1.24
N LEU A 106 -8.64 0.72 0.89
CA LEU A 106 -8.65 0.02 -0.39
C LEU A 106 -8.93 -1.45 -0.11
N MET A 107 -9.94 -2.03 -0.75
CA MET A 107 -10.39 -3.40 -0.42
C MET A 107 -9.95 -4.39 -1.49
N ALA A 108 -9.47 -5.57 -1.08
CA ALA A 108 -9.09 -6.61 -2.03
C ALA A 108 -10.26 -7.17 -2.85
N ILE A 109 -11.47 -7.21 -2.26
CA ILE A 109 -12.69 -7.65 -2.96
C ILE A 109 -13.06 -6.76 -4.15
N ASP A 110 -12.83 -5.44 -4.04
CA ASP A 110 -13.04 -4.50 -5.13
C ASP A 110 -11.99 -3.39 -5.05
N HIS A 111 -10.89 -3.60 -5.77
CA HIS A 111 -9.74 -2.71 -5.80
C HIS A 111 -10.00 -1.43 -6.60
N ARG A 112 -11.20 -1.21 -7.16
CA ARG A 112 -11.54 0.01 -7.90
C ARG A 112 -12.09 1.12 -6.99
N GLY A 113 -12.62 0.73 -5.83
CA GLY A 113 -13.23 1.64 -4.88
C GLY A 113 -12.25 2.13 -3.82
N LEU A 114 -12.20 3.45 -3.63
CA LEU A 114 -11.51 4.05 -2.49
C LEU A 114 -12.52 4.61 -1.50
N VAL A 115 -12.28 4.34 -0.22
CA VAL A 115 -13.11 4.84 0.88
C VAL A 115 -12.26 5.75 1.76
N PRO A 116 -12.48 7.07 1.75
CA PRO A 116 -11.70 7.97 2.60
C PRO A 116 -12.04 7.73 4.07
N LEU A 117 -10.99 7.60 4.89
CA LEU A 117 -11.10 7.39 6.33
C LEU A 117 -11.16 8.74 7.08
N SER A 118 -11.70 8.71 8.29
CA SER A 118 -11.70 9.81 9.25
C SER A 118 -11.54 9.27 10.68
N GLU A 119 -11.44 10.16 11.67
CA GLU A 119 -11.41 9.77 13.09
C GLU A 119 -12.67 9.00 13.50
N GLU A 120 -13.82 9.35 12.91
CA GLU A 120 -15.13 8.73 13.20
C GLU A 120 -15.45 7.55 12.27
N PHE A 121 -14.81 7.48 11.11
CA PHE A 121 -15.05 6.45 10.10
C PHE A 121 -13.76 5.69 9.80
N THR A 122 -13.58 4.62 10.57
CA THR A 122 -12.33 3.86 10.59
C THR A 122 -12.36 2.72 9.58
N TRP A 123 -11.20 2.09 9.37
CA TRP A 123 -11.10 0.89 8.53
C TRP A 123 -11.98 -0.27 9.02
N GLN A 124 -12.27 -0.32 10.34
CA GLN A 124 -13.13 -1.34 10.93
C GLN A 124 -14.58 -1.17 10.47
N ASP A 125 -15.03 0.07 10.34
CA ASP A 125 -16.38 0.40 9.85
C ASP A 125 -16.52 0.04 8.37
N VAL A 126 -15.47 0.29 7.58
CA VAL A 126 -15.40 -0.15 6.17
C VAL A 126 -15.46 -1.67 6.07
N ALA A 127 -14.62 -2.39 6.83
CA ALA A 127 -14.60 -3.85 6.84
C ALA A 127 -15.97 -4.43 7.26
N LYS A 128 -16.58 -3.88 8.32
CA LYS A 128 -17.90 -4.31 8.79
C LYS A 128 -18.99 -4.05 7.73
N LYS A 129 -18.93 -2.93 7.02
CA LYS A 129 -19.95 -2.59 6.03
C LYS A 129 -19.83 -3.42 4.75
N TYR A 130 -18.61 -3.59 4.23
CA TYR A 130 -18.39 -4.13 2.89
C TYR A 130 -17.87 -5.58 2.89
N MET A 131 -17.21 -6.02 3.96
CA MET A 131 -16.50 -7.32 3.99
C MET A 131 -17.21 -8.37 4.86
N THR A 132 -18.32 -8.04 5.54
CA THR A 132 -19.04 -9.00 6.42
C THR A 132 -19.46 -10.29 5.72
N ASN A 133 -19.90 -10.20 4.46
CA ASN A 133 -20.35 -11.35 3.68
C ASN A 133 -19.23 -11.95 2.80
N HIS A 134 -18.05 -11.32 2.77
CA HIS A 134 -16.91 -11.83 2.01
C HIS A 134 -16.23 -12.94 2.81
N ARG A 135 -16.19 -14.14 2.24
CA ARG A 135 -15.61 -15.33 2.87
C ARG A 135 -14.40 -15.87 2.10
N VAL A 136 -14.00 -15.21 1.02
CA VAL A 136 -12.87 -15.66 0.22
C VAL A 136 -11.57 -15.14 0.83
N CYS A 137 -10.55 -15.99 0.93
CA CYS A 137 -9.23 -15.59 1.38
C CYS A 137 -8.50 -14.84 0.26
N ASP A 138 -8.27 -13.55 0.46
CA ASP A 138 -7.59 -12.67 -0.51
C ASP A 138 -6.05 -12.82 -0.43
N VAL A 139 -5.53 -13.43 0.64
CA VAL A 139 -4.09 -13.54 0.93
C VAL A 139 -3.46 -14.73 0.23
N ALA A 140 -4.09 -15.91 0.30
CA ALA A 140 -3.68 -17.14 -0.40
C ALA A 140 -2.18 -17.54 -0.34
N LEU A 141 -1.43 -17.14 0.71
CA LEU A 141 0.01 -17.40 0.83
C LEU A 141 0.38 -18.83 1.27
N TRP A 142 -0.48 -19.52 2.03
CA TRP A 142 -0.19 -20.84 2.59
C TRP A 142 -0.81 -21.98 1.78
N PHE A 143 -0.15 -23.15 1.67
CA PHE A 143 -0.70 -24.32 0.96
C PHE A 143 -2.00 -24.83 1.59
N GLY A 144 -2.09 -24.75 2.92
CA GLY A 144 -3.31 -25.03 3.67
C GLY A 144 -4.31 -23.88 3.69
N CYS A 145 -4.24 -22.93 2.75
CA CYS A 145 -5.19 -21.83 2.66
C CYS A 145 -6.61 -22.40 2.46
N ASP A 146 -7.47 -22.17 3.45
CA ASP A 146 -8.90 -22.37 3.25
C ASP A 146 -9.46 -21.16 2.50
N LYS A 147 -9.60 -21.35 1.18
CA LYS A 147 -10.05 -20.29 0.27
C LYS A 147 -11.42 -19.74 0.64
N TYR A 148 -12.32 -20.51 1.25
CA TYR A 148 -13.72 -20.11 1.48
C TYR A 148 -14.08 -19.92 2.95
N ALA A 149 -13.12 -20.09 3.86
CA ALA A 149 -13.30 -19.85 5.30
C ALA A 149 -12.53 -18.62 5.79
N ALA A 150 -12.42 -17.57 4.97
CA ALA A 150 -11.84 -16.32 5.42
C ALA A 150 -12.81 -15.59 6.35
N THR A 151 -12.34 -15.34 7.57
CA THR A 151 -13.13 -14.69 8.63
C THR A 151 -12.39 -13.50 9.24
N ILE A 152 -11.08 -13.44 9.06
CA ILE A 152 -10.20 -12.46 9.68
C ILE A 152 -10.08 -11.26 8.74
N ASP A 153 -10.37 -10.07 9.25
CA ASP A 153 -10.07 -8.81 8.56
C ASP A 153 -8.62 -8.44 8.83
N LEU A 154 -7.85 -8.28 7.76
CA LEU A 154 -6.41 -8.01 7.79
C LEU A 154 -6.14 -6.63 7.19
N PRO A 155 -6.01 -5.57 8.02
CA PRO A 155 -5.59 -4.26 7.55
C PRO A 155 -4.07 -4.20 7.44
N VAL A 156 -3.58 -3.64 6.34
CA VAL A 156 -2.17 -3.31 6.13
C VAL A 156 -2.05 -1.88 5.65
N LYS A 157 -1.39 -1.03 6.42
CA LYS A 157 -1.11 0.35 6.02
C LYS A 157 0.13 0.39 5.13
N LEU A 158 0.02 1.05 3.99
CA LEU A 158 1.14 1.38 3.13
C LEU A 158 0.94 2.79 2.54
N GLY A 159 1.80 3.73 2.93
CA GLY A 159 1.61 5.13 2.57
C GLY A 159 0.25 5.65 3.03
N GLU A 160 -0.48 6.32 2.13
CA GLU A 160 -1.83 6.85 2.37
C GLU A 160 -2.94 5.79 2.32
N PHE A 161 -2.63 4.55 1.97
CA PHE A 161 -3.61 3.48 1.83
C PHE A 161 -3.64 2.57 3.05
N VAL A 162 -4.84 2.15 3.41
CA VAL A 162 -5.13 1.05 4.33
C VAL A 162 -5.73 -0.07 3.48
N CYS A 163 -4.89 -1.02 3.10
CA CYS A 163 -5.28 -2.17 2.30
C CYS A 163 -6.01 -3.18 3.20
N LEU A 164 -7.23 -3.54 2.82
CA LEU A 164 -8.10 -4.45 3.57
C LEU A 164 -8.23 -5.78 2.83
N PHE A 165 -7.80 -6.84 3.49
CA PHE A 165 -7.87 -8.22 2.99
C PHE A 165 -8.74 -9.07 3.92
N LYS A 166 -9.50 -10.02 3.35
CA LYS A 166 -10.02 -11.16 4.10
C LYS A 166 -8.98 -12.25 4.14
N CYS A 167 -8.74 -12.79 5.32
CA CYS A 167 -7.74 -13.82 5.57
C CYS A 167 -8.37 -15.03 6.28
N CYS A 168 -7.95 -16.23 5.88
CA CYS A 168 -8.24 -17.45 6.63
C CYS A 168 -7.23 -17.63 7.77
N ALA A 169 -7.56 -18.44 8.78
CA ALA A 169 -6.70 -18.64 9.94
C ALA A 169 -5.28 -19.11 9.55
N LYS A 170 -5.17 -20.00 8.57
CA LYS A 170 -3.89 -20.53 8.08
C LYS A 170 -3.02 -19.50 7.39
N CYS A 171 -3.59 -18.63 6.56
CA CYS A 171 -2.84 -17.52 6.00
C CYS A 171 -2.49 -16.44 7.03
N ARG A 172 -3.24 -16.33 8.14
CA ARG A 172 -2.88 -15.42 9.23
C ARG A 172 -1.66 -15.93 10.01
N GLU A 173 -1.60 -17.24 10.27
CA GLU A 173 -0.47 -17.92 10.93
C GLU A 173 0.84 -17.65 10.18
N TRP A 174 0.82 -17.60 8.83
CA TRP A 174 2.01 -17.29 8.00
C TRP A 174 2.77 -16.03 8.44
N PHE A 175 2.07 -14.97 8.84
CA PHE A 175 2.72 -13.72 9.23
C PHE A 175 3.42 -13.80 10.59
N ASP A 176 3.03 -14.77 11.42
CA ASP A 176 3.66 -15.01 12.72
C ASP A 176 4.83 -16.00 12.62
N GLU A 177 4.96 -16.74 11.51
CA GLU A 177 6.07 -17.66 11.26
C GLU A 177 7.41 -16.93 11.09
N PRO A 178 8.53 -17.52 11.52
CA PRO A 178 9.85 -16.92 11.36
C PRO A 178 10.24 -16.87 9.88
N LYS A 179 11.01 -15.84 9.51
CA LYS A 179 11.41 -15.59 8.13
C LYS A 179 12.12 -16.79 7.51
N GLU A 180 12.95 -17.48 8.29
CA GLU A 180 13.72 -18.64 7.83
C GLU A 180 12.80 -19.77 7.35
N LEU A 181 11.70 -20.02 8.07
CA LEU A 181 10.73 -21.05 7.70
C LEU A 181 9.95 -20.64 6.44
N ARG A 182 9.60 -19.35 6.31
CA ARG A 182 8.94 -18.83 5.10
C ARG A 182 9.85 -18.91 3.88
N ASP A 183 11.12 -18.55 4.02
CA ASP A 183 12.10 -18.60 2.94
C ASP A 183 12.44 -20.05 2.55
N ASP A 184 12.44 -20.97 3.52
CA ASP A 184 12.58 -22.40 3.25
C ASP A 184 11.36 -22.97 2.51
N TYR A 185 10.17 -22.58 2.96
CA TYR A 185 8.91 -22.94 2.33
C TYR A 185 8.83 -22.47 0.87
N ARG A 186 9.21 -21.22 0.58
CA ARG A 186 9.28 -20.67 -0.79
C ARG A 186 10.24 -21.46 -1.69
N ARG A 187 11.35 -21.95 -1.12
CA ARG A 187 12.36 -22.72 -1.87
C ARG A 187 11.93 -24.15 -2.21
N HIS A 188 11.15 -24.80 -1.35
CA HIS A 188 10.85 -26.23 -1.47
C HIS A 188 9.51 -26.57 -2.11
N SER A 189 8.55 -25.65 -2.11
CA SER A 189 7.16 -25.98 -2.44
C SER A 189 6.82 -25.98 -3.93
N GLY A 190 7.77 -25.75 -4.84
CA GLY A 190 7.47 -25.55 -6.28
C GLY A 190 6.47 -24.42 -6.52
N TRP A 191 6.26 -23.60 -5.49
CA TRP A 191 5.28 -22.54 -5.42
C TRP A 191 5.88 -21.36 -6.14
N SER A 192 5.38 -21.08 -7.35
CA SER A 192 5.60 -19.78 -7.96
C SER A 192 4.67 -18.82 -7.26
N ASP A 193 5.21 -18.09 -6.30
CA ASP A 193 4.58 -16.84 -5.89
C ASP A 193 4.48 -15.99 -7.16
N GLU A 194 3.27 -15.65 -7.62
CA GLU A 194 3.16 -14.61 -8.65
C GLU A 194 3.74 -13.27 -8.13
N PHE A 195 3.93 -13.15 -6.80
CA PHE A 195 4.53 -12.03 -6.10
C PHE A 195 6.07 -11.96 -6.23
N ASP A 196 6.79 -13.08 -6.42
CA ASP A 196 8.27 -13.10 -6.54
C ASP A 196 8.77 -12.79 -7.98
N ARG A 197 7.87 -12.41 -8.90
CA ARG A 197 8.22 -12.09 -10.30
C ARG A 197 8.49 -10.61 -10.59
N ARG A 198 8.66 -9.74 -9.59
CA ARG A 198 9.05 -8.34 -9.81
C ARG A 198 10.10 -7.84 -8.85
#